data_AF-A0A349B6V3-F1
#
_entry.id   AF-A0A349B6V3-F1
#
_cell.length_a   1.000
_cell.length_b   1.000
_cell.length_c   1.000
_cell.angle_alpha   90.00
_cell.angle_beta   90.00
_cell.angle_gamma   90.00
#
_symmetry.space_group_name_H-M   'P 1'
#
loop_
_entity.id
_entity.type
_entity.pdbx_description
1 polymer ?
#
loop_
_entity_poly.entity_id
_entity_poly.type
_entity_poly.pdbx_seq_one_letter_code
_entity_poly.pdbx_strand_id
1 'polypeptide(L)'
;LDYTKGIDLRLKAIHELLMEHRLDPRSTAVIQVAVPSREEVQGYDSVRNRVEQLVGTINGDYGKLGRPVVQYIHKSLPFSELLVLYRAADVLLVTPFQDGMNLVAKEYVSARVDDTGALVLSEFAGAAEELSEAFLVNPYDTEHLKEQIAAAVSMDDEEQRSHMHAMRDTVQRNDLAAWATAFLALLSIS
;
A
#
# COMPACT_ATOMS: atom_id res chain seq x y z
N LEU A 1 -4.11 8.16 -11.36
CA LEU A 1 -4.88 7.09 -10.71
C LEU A 1 -4.97 5.91 -11.68
N ASP A 2 -4.07 4.93 -11.60
CA ASP A 2 -4.07 3.83 -12.58
C ASP A 2 -5.05 2.71 -12.14
N TYR A 3 -5.90 2.25 -13.07
CA TYR A 3 -6.92 1.21 -12.82
C TYR A 3 -6.29 -0.13 -12.38
N THR A 4 -5.02 -0.35 -12.68
CA THR A 4 -4.26 -1.54 -12.28
C THR A 4 -3.91 -1.56 -10.78
N LYS A 5 -4.09 -0.45 -10.05
CA LYS A 5 -3.63 -0.31 -8.66
C LYS A 5 -4.62 -0.78 -7.60
N GLY A 6 -5.84 -1.20 -7.97
CA GLY A 6 -6.80 -1.82 -7.06
C GLY A 6 -7.28 -0.91 -5.92
N ILE A 7 -7.34 0.41 -6.13
CA ILE A 7 -7.69 1.39 -5.09
C ILE A 7 -9.16 1.27 -4.67
N ASP A 8 -10.06 1.01 -5.60
CA ASP A 8 -11.48 0.79 -5.34
C ASP A 8 -11.71 -0.46 -4.48
N LEU A 9 -11.06 -1.58 -4.80
CA LEU A 9 -11.11 -2.80 -4.00
C LEU A 9 -10.58 -2.59 -2.58
N ARG A 10 -9.46 -1.87 -2.44
CA ARG A 10 -8.91 -1.52 -1.13
C ARG A 10 -9.88 -0.72 -0.29
N LEU A 11 -10.49 0.33 -0.87
CA LEU A 11 -11.47 1.15 -0.16
C LEU A 11 -12.71 0.36 0.20
N LYS A 12 -13.16 -0.54 -0.68
CA LYS A 12 -14.26 -1.46 -0.39
C LYS A 12 -13.93 -2.39 0.78
N ALA A 13 -12.75 -3.00 0.80
CA ALA A 13 -12.30 -3.85 1.91
C ALA A 13 -12.26 -3.08 3.23
N ILE A 14 -11.75 -1.84 3.24
CA ILE A 14 -11.78 -0.97 4.42
C ILE A 14 -13.22 -0.67 4.85
N HIS A 15 -14.12 -0.37 3.91
CA HIS A 15 -15.52 -0.11 4.21
C HIS A 15 -16.19 -1.31 4.89
N GLU A 16 -15.99 -2.51 4.36
CA GLU A 16 -16.51 -3.75 4.93
C GLU A 16 -15.91 -4.05 6.32
N LEU A 17 -14.61 -3.83 6.51
CA LEU A 17 -13.97 -4.00 7.83
C LEU A 17 -14.53 -3.05 8.89
N LEU A 18 -14.87 -1.82 8.52
CA LEU A 18 -15.54 -0.87 9.40
C LEU A 18 -16.98 -1.31 9.72
N MET A 19 -17.71 -1.81 8.71
CA MET A 19 -19.07 -2.36 8.89
C MET A 19 -19.08 -3.59 9.82
N GLU A 20 -18.07 -4.44 9.70
CA GLU A 20 -17.90 -5.67 10.49
C GLU A 20 -17.32 -5.41 11.89
N HIS A 21 -17.04 -4.15 12.24
CA HIS A 21 -16.38 -3.75 13.49
C HIS A 21 -15.00 -4.39 13.71
N ARG A 22 -14.34 -4.80 12.62
CA ARG A 22 -12.95 -5.29 12.62
C ARG A 22 -11.93 -4.15 12.55
N LEU A 23 -12.38 -2.95 12.18
CA LEU A 23 -11.66 -1.68 12.35
C LEU A 23 -12.54 -0.70 13.12
N ASP A 24 -11.96 0.09 14.03
CA ASP A 24 -12.68 1.13 14.76
C ASP A 24 -12.51 2.49 14.04
N PRO A 25 -13.59 3.11 13.51
CA PRO A 25 -13.51 4.41 12.82
C PRO A 25 -13.04 5.58 13.72
N ARG A 26 -12.93 5.39 15.04
CA ARG A 26 -12.42 6.39 15.97
C ARG A 26 -10.89 6.42 16.04
N SER A 27 -10.24 5.30 15.74
CA SER A 27 -8.78 5.13 15.79
C SER A 27 -8.18 4.81 14.42
N THR A 28 -8.99 4.45 13.43
CA THR A 28 -8.53 4.18 12.06
C THR A 28 -8.64 5.42 11.18
N ALA A 29 -7.55 5.74 10.49
CA ALA A 29 -7.52 6.72 9.41
C ALA A 29 -6.80 6.13 8.19
N VAL A 30 -7.32 6.39 7.00
CA VAL A 30 -6.76 5.94 5.73
C VAL A 30 -6.37 7.15 4.90
N ILE A 31 -5.10 7.20 4.49
CA ILE A 31 -4.60 8.23 3.58
C ILE A 31 -4.34 7.58 2.23
N GLN A 32 -5.09 7.99 1.21
CA GLN A 32 -4.93 7.52 -0.17
C GLN A 32 -4.40 8.66 -1.03
N VAL A 33 -3.11 8.61 -1.34
CA VAL A 33 -2.49 9.51 -2.32
C VAL A 33 -2.64 8.87 -3.71
N ALA A 34 -3.24 9.61 -4.63
CA ALA A 34 -3.39 9.20 -6.02
C ALA A 34 -2.74 10.27 -6.91
N VAL A 35 -1.67 9.89 -7.60
CA VAL A 35 -1.02 10.77 -8.59
C VAL A 35 -1.85 10.75 -9.88
N PRO A 36 -2.31 11.91 -10.41
CA PRO A 36 -2.96 11.99 -11.70
C PRO A 36 -2.04 11.41 -12.79
N SER A 37 -2.55 10.47 -13.59
CA SER A 37 -1.77 9.81 -14.64
C SER A 37 -2.71 9.29 -15.70
N ARG A 38 -2.41 9.52 -16.98
CA ARG A 38 -3.17 9.01 -18.14
C ARG A 38 -4.67 9.38 -18.10
N GLU A 39 -4.98 10.64 -17.76
CA GLU A 39 -6.36 11.14 -17.67
C GLU A 39 -7.11 11.13 -19.02
N GLU A 40 -6.37 11.06 -20.14
CA GLU A 40 -6.93 11.02 -21.50
C GLU A 40 -7.42 9.62 -21.92
N VAL A 41 -7.22 8.58 -21.10
CA VAL A 41 -7.57 7.20 -21.44
C VAL A 41 -9.02 6.88 -21.07
N GLN A 42 -9.78 6.38 -22.05
CA GLN A 42 -11.17 5.97 -21.88
C GLN A 42 -11.31 4.91 -20.76
N GLY A 43 -12.15 5.19 -19.75
CA GLY A 43 -12.35 4.32 -18.58
C GLY A 43 -11.72 4.85 -17.28
N TYR A 44 -10.79 5.81 -17.37
CA TYR A 44 -10.17 6.45 -16.19
C TYR A 44 -11.21 7.13 -15.29
N ASP A 45 -12.11 7.92 -15.89
CA ASP A 45 -13.18 8.63 -15.18
C ASP A 45 -14.09 7.67 -14.41
N SER A 46 -14.32 6.46 -14.92
CA SER A 46 -15.18 5.48 -14.27
C SER A 46 -14.58 4.93 -12.97
N VAL A 47 -13.26 4.71 -12.95
CA VAL A 47 -12.54 4.25 -11.74
C VAL A 47 -12.43 5.39 -10.75
N ARG A 48 -12.09 6.58 -11.24
CA ARG A 48 -12.04 7.79 -10.42
C ARG A 48 -13.37 8.06 -9.72
N ASN A 49 -14.48 8.09 -10.46
CA ASN A 49 -15.80 8.34 -9.91
C ASN A 49 -16.16 7.31 -8.84
N ARG A 50 -15.79 6.04 -9.06
CA ARG A 50 -16.04 4.96 -8.08
C ARG A 50 -15.22 5.14 -6.81
N VAL A 51 -13.95 5.51 -6.93
CA VAL A 51 -13.07 5.83 -5.80
C VAL A 51 -13.61 7.03 -5.03
N GLU A 52 -13.93 8.13 -5.70
CA GLU A 52 -14.48 9.34 -5.07
C GLU A 52 -15.83 9.06 -4.39
N GLN A 53 -16.68 8.25 -5.01
CA GLN A 53 -17.94 7.79 -4.42
C GLN A 53 -17.70 6.95 -3.16
N LEU A 54 -16.78 5.97 -3.19
CA LEU A 54 -16.44 5.16 -2.02
C LEU A 54 -15.88 6.01 -0.88
N VAL A 55 -14.98 6.96 -1.18
CA VAL A 55 -14.46 7.91 -0.20
C VAL A 55 -15.60 8.71 0.44
N GLY A 56 -16.56 9.19 -0.38
CA GLY A 56 -17.74 9.90 0.09
C GLY A 56 -18.63 9.04 1.00
N THR A 57 -18.90 7.80 0.60
CA THR A 57 -19.70 6.84 1.38
C THR A 57 -19.04 6.54 2.73
N ILE A 58 -17.76 6.15 2.75
CA ILE A 58 -17.06 5.79 3.99
C ILE A 58 -17.03 6.97 4.97
N ASN A 59 -16.73 8.17 4.47
CA ASN A 59 -16.71 9.37 5.31
C ASN A 59 -18.12 9.80 5.76
N GLY A 60 -19.15 9.57 4.95
CA GLY A 60 -20.54 9.82 5.33
C GLY A 60 -21.03 8.89 6.44
N ASP A 61 -20.68 7.60 6.34
CA ASP A 61 -21.08 6.57 7.30
C ASP A 61 -20.32 6.68 8.63
N TYR A 62 -19.00 6.92 8.55
CA TYR A 62 -18.10 6.77 9.70
C TYR A 62 -17.34 8.03 10.11
N GLY A 63 -17.27 9.04 9.23
CA GLY A 63 -16.57 10.28 9.51
C GLY A 63 -17.23 11.12 10.61
N LYS A 64 -16.46 12.04 11.18
CA LYS A 64 -16.94 13.09 12.09
C LYS A 64 -16.51 14.47 11.60
N LEU A 65 -17.13 15.51 12.14
CA LEU A 65 -16.77 16.89 11.82
C LEU A 65 -15.27 17.12 12.08
N GLY A 66 -14.53 17.51 11.04
CA GLY A 66 -13.09 17.73 11.11
C GLY A 66 -12.23 16.47 11.20
N ARG A 67 -12.82 15.27 11.16
CA ARG A 67 -12.12 13.98 11.26
C ARG A 67 -12.70 12.97 10.26
N PRO A 68 -12.34 13.07 8.97
CA PRO A 68 -12.68 12.05 7.98
C PRO A 68 -11.93 10.74 8.30
N VAL A 69 -12.53 9.60 7.97
CA VAL A 69 -11.87 8.29 8.05
C VAL A 69 -10.93 8.10 6.87
N VAL A 70 -11.32 8.56 5.68
CA VAL A 70 -10.50 8.47 4.46
C VAL A 70 -10.12 9.86 3.98
N GLN A 71 -8.82 10.16 3.94
CA GLN A 71 -8.26 11.33 3.28
C GLN A 71 -7.77 10.94 1.88
N TYR A 72 -8.49 11.36 0.86
CA TYR A 72 -8.13 11.13 -0.54
C TYR A 72 -7.44 12.37 -1.12
N ILE A 73 -6.19 12.21 -1.56
CA ILE A 73 -5.34 13.27 -2.09
C ILE A 73 -5.06 12.97 -3.57
N HIS A 74 -5.79 13.64 -4.47
CA HIS A 74 -5.60 13.48 -5.92
C HIS A 74 -4.64 14.54 -6.47
N LYS A 75 -3.35 14.44 -6.11
CA LYS A 75 -2.27 15.28 -6.62
C LYS A 75 -0.92 14.59 -6.39
N SER A 76 0.09 14.98 -7.16
CA SER A 76 1.47 14.61 -6.86
C SER A 76 1.92 15.26 -5.56
N LEU A 77 2.59 14.47 -4.71
CA LEU A 77 3.29 14.97 -3.52
C LEU A 77 4.80 14.91 -3.74
N PRO A 78 5.57 15.88 -3.21
CA PRO A 78 7.02 15.76 -3.13
C PRO A 78 7.43 14.49 -2.38
N PHE A 79 8.56 13.90 -2.78
CA PHE A 79 9.07 12.68 -2.14
C PHE A 79 9.29 12.85 -0.62
N SER A 80 9.72 14.03 -0.18
CA SER A 80 9.86 14.36 1.24
C SER A 80 8.55 14.27 2.02
N GLU A 81 7.41 14.63 1.41
CA GLU A 81 6.09 14.50 2.05
C GLU A 81 5.64 13.04 2.07
N LEU A 82 5.92 12.27 1.01
CA LEU A 82 5.65 10.82 1.01
C LEU A 82 6.43 10.10 2.11
N LEU A 83 7.70 10.45 2.33
CA LEU A 83 8.49 9.89 3.43
C LEU A 83 7.87 10.15 4.80
N VAL A 84 7.30 11.34 5.02
CA VAL A 84 6.57 11.67 6.26
C VAL A 84 5.35 10.76 6.41
N LEU A 85 4.60 10.54 5.33
CA LEU A 85 3.44 9.63 5.35
C LEU A 85 3.87 8.18 5.61
N TYR A 86 4.95 7.70 4.99
CA TYR A 86 5.48 6.35 5.24
C TYR A 86 5.90 6.13 6.70
N ARG A 87 6.53 7.14 7.30
CA ARG A 87 6.92 7.11 8.72
C ARG A 87 5.73 7.14 9.67
N ALA A 88 4.65 7.80 9.28
CA ALA A 88 3.46 7.98 10.10
C ALA A 88 2.43 6.85 9.95
N ALA A 89 2.46 6.10 8.86
CA ALA A 89 1.48 5.05 8.57
C ALA A 89 1.81 3.76 9.32
N ASP A 90 0.92 3.24 10.16
CA ASP A 90 1.12 1.95 10.83
C ASP A 90 1.11 0.77 9.84
N VAL A 91 0.29 0.87 8.79
CA VAL A 91 0.15 -0.14 7.75
C VAL A 91 0.19 0.50 6.37
N LEU A 92 1.05 0.00 5.48
CA LEU A 92 1.00 0.35 4.05
C LEU A 92 0.25 -0.73 3.26
N LEU A 93 -0.70 -0.29 2.44
CA LEU A 93 -1.43 -1.16 1.51
C LEU A 93 -0.89 -0.97 0.08
N VAL A 94 -0.32 -2.03 -0.49
CA VAL A 94 0.17 -2.09 -1.87
C VAL A 94 -0.51 -3.26 -2.58
N THR A 95 -1.66 -2.98 -3.19
CA THR A 95 -2.60 -4.00 -3.67
C THR A 95 -2.87 -3.93 -5.19
N PRO A 96 -1.84 -3.77 -6.05
CA PRO A 96 -2.06 -3.75 -7.50
C PRO A 96 -2.49 -5.13 -8.01
N PHE A 97 -3.31 -5.17 -9.06
CA PHE A 97 -3.65 -6.40 -9.78
C PHE A 97 -2.46 -6.97 -10.55
N GLN A 98 -1.57 -6.08 -11.01
CA GLN A 98 -0.33 -6.43 -11.69
C GLN A 98 0.64 -5.26 -11.59
N ASP A 99 1.87 -5.51 -11.13
CA ASP A 99 2.93 -4.51 -11.06
C ASP A 99 4.29 -5.18 -11.22
N GLY A 100 5.13 -4.69 -12.13
CA GLY A 100 6.42 -5.34 -12.41
C GLY A 100 7.38 -5.33 -11.22
N MET A 101 7.29 -4.34 -10.31
CA MET A 101 8.13 -4.28 -9.12
C MET A 101 7.42 -3.61 -7.94
N ASN A 102 6.80 -2.44 -8.15
CA ASN A 102 6.28 -1.57 -7.10
C ASN A 102 7.36 -1.06 -6.10
N LEU A 103 8.02 0.05 -6.46
CA LEU A 103 9.03 0.69 -5.60
C LEU A 103 8.44 1.30 -4.32
N VAL A 104 7.15 1.66 -4.31
CA VAL A 104 6.49 2.22 -3.12
C VAL A 104 6.55 1.25 -1.93
N ALA A 105 6.44 -0.06 -2.18
CA ALA A 105 6.62 -1.08 -1.15
C ALA A 105 8.04 -1.01 -0.53
N LYS A 106 9.08 -0.95 -1.38
CA LYS A 106 10.49 -0.87 -0.95
C LYS A 106 10.81 0.46 -0.28
N GLU A 107 10.25 1.56 -0.76
CA GLU A 107 10.40 2.90 -0.18
C GLU A 107 9.84 2.96 1.24
N TYR A 108 8.66 2.38 1.47
CA TYR A 108 8.07 2.30 2.81
C TYR A 108 8.92 1.46 3.75
N VAL A 109 9.31 0.25 3.35
CA VAL A 109 10.20 -0.61 4.14
C VAL A 109 11.50 0.13 4.49
N SER A 110 12.13 0.76 3.51
CA SER A 110 13.35 1.56 3.72
C SER A 110 13.13 2.74 4.66
N ALA A 111 11.95 3.35 4.60
CA ALA A 111 11.53 4.43 5.47
C ALA A 111 11.09 3.96 6.87
N ARG A 112 11.17 2.69 7.27
CA ARG A 112 10.87 2.25 8.66
C ARG A 112 12.12 1.90 9.44
N VAL A 113 13.01 2.88 9.68
CA VAL A 113 14.27 2.64 10.44
C VAL A 113 14.07 2.29 11.92
N ASP A 114 12.85 2.39 12.43
CA ASP A 114 12.46 1.96 13.77
C ASP A 114 11.95 0.51 13.80
N ASP A 115 11.99 -0.17 12.65
CA ASP A 115 11.48 -1.52 12.43
C ASP A 115 9.99 -1.67 12.79
N THR A 116 9.21 -0.60 12.79
CA THR A 116 7.78 -0.69 13.13
C THR A 116 6.90 -0.77 11.87
N GLY A 117 5.63 -1.14 12.07
CA GLY A 117 4.59 -1.13 11.05
C GLY A 117 4.57 -2.35 10.15
N ALA A 118 3.53 -2.44 9.33
CA ALA A 118 3.25 -3.59 8.51
C ALA A 118 3.09 -3.22 7.02
N LEU A 119 3.38 -4.17 6.15
CA LEU A 119 3.18 -4.05 4.71
C LEU A 119 2.20 -5.14 4.26
N VAL A 120 1.06 -4.73 3.69
CA VAL A 120 0.15 -5.62 2.97
C VAL A 120 0.44 -5.49 1.49
N LEU A 121 0.84 -6.59 0.84
CA LEU A 121 1.42 -6.57 -0.49
C LEU A 121 0.75 -7.58 -1.42
N SER A 122 0.36 -7.14 -2.61
CA SER A 122 -0.15 -8.03 -3.66
C SER A 122 0.92 -9.03 -4.08
N GLU A 123 0.56 -10.31 -4.17
CA GLU A 123 1.39 -11.36 -4.75
C GLU A 123 1.72 -11.10 -6.24
N PHE A 124 0.96 -10.23 -6.90
CA PHE A 124 1.18 -9.83 -8.30
C PHE A 124 2.06 -8.58 -8.45
N ALA A 125 2.68 -8.10 -7.36
CA ALA A 125 3.74 -7.10 -7.41
C ALA A 125 5.10 -7.78 -7.39
N GLY A 126 6.03 -7.42 -8.29
CA GLY A 126 7.37 -8.02 -8.31
C GLY A 126 8.14 -7.92 -6.99
N ALA A 127 7.87 -6.89 -6.17
CA ALA A 127 8.44 -6.79 -4.83
C ALA A 127 8.02 -7.95 -3.89
N ALA A 128 6.93 -8.67 -4.16
CA ALA A 128 6.50 -9.80 -3.34
C ALA A 128 7.50 -10.96 -3.34
N GLU A 129 8.29 -11.12 -4.41
CA GLU A 129 9.36 -12.12 -4.46
C GLU A 129 10.50 -11.81 -3.46
N GLU A 130 10.70 -10.54 -3.13
CA GLU A 130 11.77 -10.09 -2.22
C GLU A 130 11.24 -9.81 -0.80
N LEU A 131 10.00 -9.36 -0.67
CA LEU A 131 9.39 -8.92 0.59
C LEU A 131 8.48 -10.02 1.15
N SER A 132 9.02 -11.22 1.39
CA SER A 132 8.26 -12.40 1.82
C SER A 132 7.60 -12.28 3.19
N GLU A 133 8.13 -11.44 4.08
CA GLU A 133 7.56 -11.17 5.40
C GLU A 133 6.41 -10.14 5.36
N ALA A 134 6.06 -9.63 4.19
CA ALA A 134 4.85 -8.85 4.01
C ALA A 134 3.61 -9.74 4.16
N PHE A 135 2.47 -9.14 4.53
CA PHE A 135 1.18 -9.81 4.46
C PHE A 135 0.76 -9.92 3.00
N LEU A 136 1.12 -11.03 2.36
CA LEU A 136 0.84 -11.27 0.95
C LEU A 136 -0.65 -11.51 0.71
N VAL A 137 -1.19 -10.82 -0.29
CA VAL A 137 -2.61 -10.90 -0.65
C VAL A 137 -2.80 -11.18 -2.13
N ASN A 138 -3.86 -11.94 -2.43
CA ASN A 138 -4.43 -11.96 -3.76
C ASN A 138 -5.47 -10.82 -3.87
N PRO A 139 -5.25 -9.77 -4.68
CA PRO A 139 -6.16 -8.64 -4.81
C PRO A 139 -7.52 -9.02 -5.41
N TYR A 140 -7.66 -10.20 -6.03
CA TYR A 140 -8.95 -10.70 -6.52
C TYR A 140 -9.78 -11.37 -5.42
N ASP A 141 -9.18 -11.68 -4.28
CA ASP A 141 -9.85 -12.22 -3.11
C ASP A 141 -10.05 -11.11 -2.06
N THR A 142 -11.25 -10.54 -2.03
CA THR A 142 -11.57 -9.45 -1.10
C THR A 142 -11.59 -9.92 0.35
N GLU A 143 -11.97 -11.17 0.65
CA GLU A 143 -11.97 -11.66 2.03
C GLU A 143 -10.56 -11.87 2.54
N HIS A 144 -9.71 -12.50 1.72
CA HIS A 144 -8.30 -12.64 2.08
C HIS A 144 -7.64 -11.27 2.27
N LEU A 145 -7.94 -10.28 1.43
CA LEU A 145 -7.46 -8.91 1.63
C LEU A 145 -7.90 -8.32 2.98
N LYS A 146 -9.18 -8.50 3.36
CA LYS A 146 -9.71 -8.03 4.64
C LYS A 146 -9.04 -8.71 5.83
N GLU A 147 -8.83 -10.02 5.76
CA GLU A 147 -8.12 -10.80 6.76
C GLU A 147 -6.70 -10.28 6.97
N GLN A 148 -5.94 -10.10 5.89
CA GLN A 148 -4.57 -9.61 5.95
C GLN A 148 -4.47 -8.16 6.45
N ILE A 149 -5.42 -7.28 6.07
CA ILE A 149 -5.48 -5.92 6.63
C ILE A 149 -5.75 -5.97 8.14
N ALA A 150 -6.71 -6.78 8.58
CA ALA A 150 -7.05 -6.88 10.00
C ALA A 150 -5.89 -7.48 10.83
N ALA A 151 -5.19 -8.48 10.27
CA ALA A 151 -4.00 -9.06 10.87
C ALA A 151 -2.86 -8.04 10.97
N ALA A 152 -2.58 -7.31 9.89
CA ALA A 152 -1.55 -6.27 9.86
C ALA A 152 -1.79 -5.15 10.88
N VAL A 153 -3.04 -4.74 11.08
CA VAL A 153 -3.42 -3.72 12.08
C VAL A 153 -3.32 -4.27 13.51
N SER A 154 -3.48 -5.57 13.72
CA SER A 154 -3.50 -6.21 15.04
C SER A 154 -2.17 -6.88 15.41
N MET A 155 -1.17 -6.84 14.53
CA MET A 155 0.15 -7.43 14.73
C MET A 155 0.86 -6.80 15.93
N ASP A 156 1.46 -7.61 16.79
CA ASP A 156 2.17 -7.09 17.95
C ASP A 156 3.54 -6.46 17.59
N ASP A 157 4.06 -5.64 18.49
CA ASP A 157 5.29 -4.88 18.26
C ASP A 157 6.54 -5.75 18.03
N GLU A 158 6.58 -6.97 18.58
CA GLU A 158 7.73 -7.87 18.43
C GLU A 158 7.72 -8.51 17.03
N GLU A 159 6.56 -9.02 16.60
CA GLU A 159 6.37 -9.52 15.24
C GLU A 159 6.59 -8.43 14.19
N GLN A 160 6.04 -7.22 14.39
CA GLN A 160 6.27 -6.09 13.48
C GLN A 160 7.76 -5.82 13.26
N ARG A 161 8.54 -5.79 14.35
CA ARG A 161 10.00 -5.57 14.30
C ARG A 161 10.73 -6.68 13.57
N SER A 162 10.39 -7.92 13.83
CA SER A 162 10.98 -9.06 13.14
C SER A 162 10.72 -8.99 11.63
N HIS A 163 9.47 -8.79 11.22
CA HIS A 163 9.07 -8.73 9.82
C HIS A 163 9.71 -7.54 9.11
N MET A 164 9.65 -6.34 9.69
CA MET A 164 10.18 -5.13 9.09
C MET A 164 11.71 -5.19 8.97
N HIS A 165 12.41 -5.66 10.00
CA HIS A 165 13.86 -5.82 9.95
C HIS A 165 14.29 -6.76 8.82
N ALA A 166 13.66 -7.93 8.71
CA ALA A 166 13.95 -8.90 7.65
C ALA A 166 13.71 -8.32 6.24
N MET A 167 12.60 -7.60 6.05
CA MET A 167 12.32 -6.92 4.77
C MET A 167 13.36 -5.83 4.49
N ARG A 168 13.74 -5.03 5.49
CA ARG A 168 14.77 -3.97 5.35
C ARG A 168 16.12 -4.55 4.96
N ASP A 169 16.53 -5.65 5.58
CA ASP A 169 17.77 -6.34 5.24
C ASP A 169 17.77 -6.82 3.79
N THR A 170 16.64 -7.32 3.29
CA THR A 170 16.52 -7.74 1.88
C THR A 170 16.60 -6.54 0.94
N VAL A 171 15.90 -5.44 1.23
CA VAL A 171 15.96 -4.23 0.40
C VAL A 171 17.38 -3.63 0.36
N GLN A 172 18.11 -3.65 1.49
CA GLN A 172 19.49 -3.17 1.55
C GLN A 172 20.46 -4.04 0.75
N ARG A 173 20.25 -5.37 0.73
CA ARG A 173 21.10 -6.30 -0.04
C ARG A 173 20.85 -6.22 -1.55
N ASN A 174 19.62 -5.91 -1.96
CA ASN A 174 19.20 -5.85 -3.35
C ASN A 174 19.01 -4.40 -3.84
N ASP A 175 19.96 -3.52 -3.53
CA ASP A 175 19.87 -2.12 -3.93
C ASP A 175 20.01 -1.92 -5.46
N LEU A 176 19.74 -0.70 -5.93
CA LEU A 176 19.81 -0.36 -7.36
C LEU A 176 21.21 -0.61 -7.95
N ALA A 177 22.26 -0.44 -7.14
CA ALA A 177 23.64 -0.66 -7.58
C ALA A 177 23.91 -2.17 -7.78
N ALA A 178 23.41 -3.02 -6.89
CA ALA A 178 23.46 -4.47 -7.04
C ALA A 178 22.72 -4.94 -8.30
N TRP A 179 21.52 -4.41 -8.56
CA TRP A 179 20.77 -4.72 -9.79
C TRP A 179 21.53 -4.29 -11.05
N ALA A 180 22.03 -3.05 -11.09
CA ALA A 180 22.76 -2.54 -12.24
C ALA A 180 24.04 -3.34 -12.50
N THR A 181 24.75 -3.73 -11.44
CA THR A 181 25.97 -4.54 -11.53
C THR A 181 25.68 -5.94 -12.08
N ALA A 182 24.64 -6.61 -11.58
CA ALA A 182 24.24 -7.94 -12.04
C ALA A 182 23.81 -7.92 -13.52
N PHE A 183 23.03 -6.91 -13.93
CA PHE A 183 22.58 -6.76 -15.31
C PHE A 183 23.75 -6.50 -16.27
N LEU A 184 24.67 -5.59 -15.91
CA LEU A 184 25.86 -5.32 -16.70
C LEU A 184 26.81 -6.53 -16.78
N ALA A 185 26.93 -7.30 -15.69
CA ALA A 185 27.71 -8.55 -15.70
C ALA A 185 27.14 -9.55 -16.72
N LEU A 186 25.82 -9.73 -16.77
CA LEU A 186 25.15 -10.60 -17.75
C LEU A 186 25.35 -10.13 -19.20
N LEU A 187 25.35 -8.81 -19.44
CA LEU A 187 25.62 -8.24 -20.76
C LEU A 187 27.10 -8.35 -21.18
N SER A 188 28.03 -8.29 -20.21
CA SER A 188 29.47 -8.39 -20.48
C SER A 188 29.96 -9.80 -20.83
N ILE A 189 29.08 -10.81 -20.70
CA ILE A 189 29.34 -12.21 -21.07
C ILE A 189 28.86 -12.49 -22.52
N SER A 190 28.32 -11.49 -23.22
CA SER A 190 27.92 -11.58 -24.64
C SER A 190 28.85 -10.81 -25.57
#